data_AF-A0A1H8LPR5-F1
#
_entry.id   AF-A0A1H8LPR5-F1
#
_cell.length_a   1.000
_cell.length_b   1.000
_cell.length_c   1.000
_cell.angle_alpha   90.00
_cell.angle_beta   90.00
_cell.angle_gamma   90.00
#
_symmetry.space_group_name_H-M   'P 1'
#
loop_
_entity.id
_entity.type
_entity.pdbx_description
1 polymer ?
#
loop_
_entity_poly.entity_id
_entity_poly.type
_entity_poly.pdbx_seq_one_letter_code
_entity_poly.pdbx_strand_id
1 'polypeptide(L)'
;MSATIRITAASAVAAAALSAFATAPSAVASAGPAFRHTPVASHRLVGPGGRITHSTSSNWAGYAASGGTFTSVSASWVQPAVSCGSATTYSSFWVGIDGDGSNSVEQTGTEADCSGGRASYSSWYEMYPAYPVNYSNTVSPGDHFTATVSVSGTSFTLTLSDTTKGWTKTTKKSSSSAQKYSAEIIAEAPSSSSGVLPLSNFGTASFTASTANGQPIGNFSPDKINMASGSTTKATTSALSGGENFSVAWNHS
;
A
#
# COMPACT_ATOMS: atom_id res chain seq x y z
N MET A 1 -35.29 -35.41 87.13
CA MET A 1 -36.32 -36.34 86.62
C MET A 1 -35.85 -36.80 85.26
N SER A 2 -35.78 -38.13 85.08
CA SER A 2 -35.80 -38.98 83.86
C SER A 2 -35.23 -38.46 82.53
N ALA A 3 -34.67 -39.26 81.64
CA ALA A 3 -34.16 -40.63 81.61
C ALA A 3 -33.64 -40.78 80.17
N THR A 4 -32.54 -41.50 80.01
CA THR A 4 -32.32 -42.57 79.03
C THR A 4 -33.32 -42.70 77.85
N ILE A 5 -32.83 -42.81 76.61
CA ILE A 5 -32.90 -44.06 75.79
C ILE A 5 -32.52 -43.80 74.32
N ARG A 6 -31.75 -44.78 73.84
CA ARG A 6 -31.27 -45.08 72.48
C ARG A 6 -32.42 -45.34 71.49
N ILE A 7 -32.15 -45.27 70.20
CA ILE A 7 -32.26 -46.38 69.21
C ILE A 7 -32.38 -45.82 67.78
N THR A 8 -31.61 -46.47 66.92
CA THR A 8 -31.51 -46.49 65.46
C THR A 8 -32.81 -46.40 64.67
N ALA A 9 -32.77 -45.79 63.48
CA ALA A 9 -33.24 -46.41 62.24
C ALA A 9 -32.71 -45.67 61.01
N ALA A 10 -32.18 -46.45 60.07
CA ALA A 10 -31.77 -46.03 58.75
C ALA A 10 -32.97 -45.68 57.88
N SER A 11 -32.78 -44.76 56.94
CA SER A 11 -33.56 -44.70 55.70
C SER A 11 -32.66 -44.16 54.60
N ALA A 12 -32.28 -45.05 53.70
CA ALA A 12 -31.57 -44.74 52.49
C ALA A 12 -32.49 -43.96 51.54
N VAL A 13 -32.02 -42.83 51.03
CA VAL A 13 -32.58 -42.21 49.83
C VAL A 13 -31.41 -41.99 48.88
N ALA A 14 -31.35 -42.84 47.87
CA ALA A 14 -30.49 -42.66 46.72
C ALA A 14 -31.02 -41.47 45.91
N ALA A 15 -30.19 -40.45 45.70
CA ALA A 15 -30.45 -39.40 44.73
C ALA A 15 -29.27 -39.35 43.76
N ALA A 16 -29.61 -39.58 42.49
CA ALA A 16 -28.73 -39.81 41.37
C ALA A 16 -27.79 -38.63 41.08
N ALA A 17 -26.54 -38.96 40.75
CA ALA A 17 -25.60 -38.04 40.13
C ALA A 17 -26.09 -37.70 38.70
N LEU A 18 -26.55 -36.46 38.48
CA LEU A 18 -26.69 -35.91 37.13
C LEU A 18 -25.35 -35.27 36.73
N SER A 19 -24.58 -36.03 35.96
CA SER A 19 -23.44 -35.51 35.20
C SER A 19 -23.95 -34.58 34.09
N ALA A 20 -23.83 -33.27 34.29
CA ALA A 20 -24.10 -32.30 33.25
C ALA A 20 -22.95 -32.33 32.23
N PHE A 21 -23.17 -32.98 31.09
CA PHE A 21 -22.33 -32.81 29.91
C PHE A 21 -22.56 -31.39 29.36
N ALA A 22 -21.63 -30.49 29.62
CA ALA A 22 -21.57 -29.20 28.94
C ALA A 22 -21.14 -29.43 27.49
N THR A 23 -22.10 -29.47 26.57
CA THR A 23 -21.83 -29.39 25.13
C THR A 23 -21.43 -27.95 24.79
N ALA A 24 -20.14 -27.73 24.59
CA ALA A 24 -19.66 -26.48 24.01
C ALA A 24 -20.22 -26.36 22.59
N PRO A 25 -20.85 -25.23 22.20
CA PRO A 25 -21.26 -25.03 20.83
C PRO A 25 -20.00 -24.84 19.97
N SER A 26 -19.81 -25.73 18.99
CA SER A 26 -18.85 -25.56 17.91
C SER A 26 -19.18 -24.25 17.18
N ALA A 27 -18.33 -23.24 17.33
CA ALA A 27 -18.42 -22.02 16.56
C ALA A 27 -18.22 -22.37 15.08
N VAL A 28 -19.30 -22.33 14.31
CA VAL A 28 -19.25 -22.42 12.85
C VAL A 28 -18.62 -21.12 12.36
N ALA A 29 -17.32 -21.13 12.08
CA ALA A 29 -16.65 -20.02 11.44
C ALA A 29 -17.27 -19.83 10.04
N SER A 30 -18.16 -18.85 9.89
CA SER A 30 -18.63 -18.44 8.57
C SER A 30 -17.43 -17.81 7.84
N ALA A 31 -16.84 -18.56 6.91
CA ALA A 31 -15.91 -17.98 5.95
C ALA A 31 -16.66 -16.87 5.21
N GLY A 32 -16.28 -15.61 5.46
CA GLY A 32 -16.77 -14.47 4.70
C GLY A 32 -16.47 -14.66 3.21
N PRO A 33 -17.22 -13.99 2.32
CA PRO A 33 -17.00 -14.12 0.89
C PRO A 33 -15.55 -13.75 0.56
N ALA A 34 -14.82 -14.69 -0.04
CA ALA A 34 -13.51 -14.42 -0.61
C ALA A 34 -13.68 -13.36 -1.70
N PHE A 35 -13.09 -12.18 -1.48
CA PHE A 35 -13.00 -11.15 -2.51
C PHE A 35 -12.23 -11.74 -3.69
N ARG A 36 -12.93 -11.96 -4.81
CA ARG A 36 -12.30 -12.24 -6.08
C ARG A 36 -11.66 -10.93 -6.53
N HIS A 37 -10.34 -10.82 -6.39
CA HIS A 37 -9.57 -9.75 -7.03
C HIS A 37 -9.84 -9.82 -8.53
N THR A 38 -10.59 -8.85 -9.06
CA THR A 38 -10.69 -8.59 -10.50
C THR A 38 -9.30 -8.22 -11.03
N PRO A 39 -9.04 -8.42 -12.34
CA PRO A 39 -7.68 -8.53 -12.87
C PRO A 39 -6.82 -7.31 -12.55
N VAL A 40 -5.58 -7.65 -12.22
CA VAL A 40 -4.44 -6.86 -11.76
C VAL A 40 -4.38 -5.51 -12.47
N ALA A 41 -4.57 -4.41 -11.72
CA ALA A 41 -4.07 -3.12 -12.16
C ALA A 41 -2.54 -3.25 -12.36
N SER A 42 -2.02 -2.71 -13.44
CA SER A 42 -0.59 -2.56 -13.67
C SER A 42 -0.22 -1.11 -13.45
N HIS A 43 0.89 -0.88 -12.77
CA HIS A 43 1.51 0.44 -12.83
C HIS A 43 2.03 0.63 -14.25
N ARG A 44 1.87 1.81 -14.82
CA ARG A 44 2.42 2.13 -16.14
C ARG A 44 3.40 3.27 -16.00
N LEU A 45 4.50 3.14 -16.73
CA LEU A 45 5.52 4.19 -16.88
C LEU A 45 4.93 5.44 -17.52
N VAL A 46 5.58 6.56 -17.26
CA VAL A 46 5.54 7.75 -18.10
C VAL A 46 6.31 7.40 -19.39
N GLY A 47 5.61 6.91 -20.41
CA GLY A 47 6.24 6.26 -21.58
C GLY A 47 7.15 7.18 -22.42
N PRO A 48 7.92 6.63 -23.39
CA PRO A 48 8.96 7.37 -24.15
C PRO A 48 8.47 8.54 -25.01
N GLY A 49 7.15 8.65 -25.22
CA GLY A 49 6.47 9.76 -25.89
C GLY A 49 5.59 10.62 -24.97
N GLY A 50 5.44 10.22 -23.70
CA GLY A 50 4.88 11.03 -22.64
C GLY A 50 6.02 11.70 -21.91
N ARG A 51 6.67 12.69 -22.51
CA ARG A 51 7.51 13.59 -21.70
C ARG A 51 6.62 14.18 -20.61
N ILE A 52 7.12 14.26 -19.38
CA ILE A 52 6.57 15.25 -18.47
C ILE A 52 6.68 16.61 -19.19
N THR A 53 5.55 17.16 -19.60
CA THR A 53 5.47 18.47 -20.26
C THR A 53 4.77 19.41 -19.30
N HIS A 54 5.42 20.52 -18.96
CA HIS A 54 4.90 21.48 -18.00
C HIS A 54 4.55 20.85 -16.62
N SER A 55 5.34 19.85 -16.21
CA SER A 55 5.25 19.10 -14.95
C SER A 55 3.89 18.44 -14.68
N THR A 56 3.28 17.84 -15.71
CA THR A 56 2.04 17.04 -15.59
C THR A 56 2.18 15.63 -16.16
N SER A 57 1.47 14.66 -15.55
CA SER A 57 1.36 13.26 -16.00
C SER A 57 -0.11 12.83 -16.02
N SER A 58 -0.47 11.89 -16.90
CA SER A 58 -1.84 11.34 -16.94
C SER A 58 -2.19 10.47 -15.73
N ASN A 59 -1.19 9.89 -15.08
CA ASN A 59 -1.38 8.90 -14.01
C ASN A 59 -0.54 9.15 -12.77
N TRP A 60 0.49 10.01 -12.79
CA TRP A 60 1.36 10.24 -11.64
C TRP A 60 1.22 11.65 -11.07
N ALA A 61 1.34 11.76 -9.75
CA ALA A 61 1.63 12.98 -9.04
C ALA A 61 2.71 12.71 -7.98
N GLY A 62 3.69 13.60 -7.84
CA GLY A 62 4.78 13.45 -6.89
C GLY A 62 6.07 14.05 -7.41
N TYR A 63 7.20 13.44 -7.08
CA TYR A 63 8.51 13.88 -7.55
C TYR A 63 9.27 12.77 -8.26
N ALA A 64 9.92 13.14 -9.37
CA ALA A 64 10.87 12.29 -10.08
C ALA A 64 12.19 13.05 -10.27
N ALA A 65 13.28 12.50 -9.73
CA ALA A 65 14.62 12.95 -10.05
C ALA A 65 15.15 12.10 -11.21
N SER A 66 15.58 12.71 -12.31
CA SER A 66 16.05 11.99 -13.50
C SER A 66 17.35 12.59 -14.06
N GLY A 67 17.95 11.93 -15.06
CA GLY A 67 19.19 12.42 -15.70
C GLY A 67 20.49 12.01 -15.00
N GLY A 68 20.42 11.10 -14.02
CA GLY A 68 21.56 10.62 -13.25
C GLY A 68 21.61 9.09 -13.12
N THR A 69 22.51 8.61 -12.27
CA THR A 69 22.54 7.19 -11.84
C THR A 69 22.00 7.09 -10.43
N PHE A 70 20.84 6.46 -10.28
CA PHE A 70 20.18 6.26 -8.99
C PHE A 70 20.41 4.83 -8.47
N THR A 71 20.87 4.76 -7.24
CA THR A 71 21.21 3.53 -6.52
C THR A 71 20.32 3.28 -5.33
N SER A 72 19.62 4.32 -4.86
CA SER A 72 18.57 4.18 -3.86
C SER A 72 17.52 5.29 -3.98
N VAL A 73 16.30 4.97 -3.57
CA VAL A 73 15.21 5.91 -3.28
C VAL A 73 14.51 5.45 -2.01
N SER A 74 14.07 6.40 -1.18
CA SER A 74 13.31 6.09 0.03
C SER A 74 12.34 7.21 0.37
N ALA A 75 11.20 6.85 0.96
CA ALA A 75 10.26 7.77 1.55
C ALA A 75 9.42 7.07 2.62
N SER A 76 8.80 7.85 3.48
CA SER A 76 7.79 7.41 4.43
C SER A 76 6.46 8.12 4.18
N TRP A 77 5.35 7.43 4.38
CA TRP A 77 4.01 8.00 4.31
C TRP A 77 3.08 7.37 5.34
N VAL A 78 1.99 8.06 5.65
CA VAL A 78 0.86 7.47 6.35
C VAL A 78 -0.14 7.00 5.30
N GLN A 79 -0.60 5.75 5.39
CA GLN A 79 -1.59 5.17 4.49
C GLN A 79 -2.84 6.05 4.45
N PRO A 80 -3.15 6.68 3.29
CA PRO A 80 -4.33 7.53 3.19
C PRO A 80 -5.60 6.69 3.30
N ALA A 81 -6.63 7.26 3.92
CA ALA A 81 -7.99 6.74 3.84
C ALA A 81 -8.63 7.20 2.52
N VAL A 82 -9.31 6.30 1.81
CA VAL A 82 -10.09 6.66 0.62
C VAL A 82 -11.57 6.87 0.92
N SER A 83 -12.16 7.88 0.29
CA SER A 83 -13.59 8.16 0.32
C SER A 83 -14.27 7.50 -0.87
N CYS A 84 -15.02 6.42 -0.61
CA CYS A 84 -15.59 5.58 -1.66
C CYS A 84 -17.03 5.96 -2.04
N GLY A 85 -17.23 6.23 -3.33
CA GLY A 85 -18.54 6.20 -3.97
C GLY A 85 -18.90 4.78 -4.45
N SER A 86 -19.97 4.65 -5.24
CA SER A 86 -20.38 3.36 -5.82
C SER A 86 -19.44 2.86 -6.92
N ALA A 87 -18.69 3.76 -7.56
CA ALA A 87 -17.74 3.44 -8.62
C ALA A 87 -16.53 2.67 -8.11
N THR A 88 -15.94 1.85 -8.97
CA THR A 88 -14.63 1.25 -8.72
C THR A 88 -13.54 2.24 -9.11
N THR A 89 -12.67 2.58 -8.15
CA THR A 89 -11.58 3.55 -8.33
C THR A 89 -10.31 3.02 -7.65
N TYR A 90 -9.16 3.52 -8.07
CA TYR A 90 -7.86 3.01 -7.66
C TYR A 90 -6.91 4.13 -7.27
N SER A 91 -6.01 3.87 -6.35
CA SER A 91 -4.86 4.75 -6.10
C SER A 91 -3.72 4.01 -5.43
N SER A 92 -2.49 4.34 -5.80
CA SER A 92 -1.29 3.72 -5.24
C SER A 92 -0.30 4.77 -4.72
N PHE A 93 0.53 4.38 -3.75
CA PHE A 93 1.59 5.21 -3.15
C PHE A 93 2.86 4.38 -3.06
N TRP A 94 3.94 4.85 -3.68
CA TRP A 94 5.13 4.02 -3.87
C TRP A 94 6.41 4.83 -4.06
N VAL A 95 7.54 4.12 -3.94
CA VAL A 95 8.87 4.60 -4.35
C VAL A 95 9.49 3.65 -5.36
N GLY A 96 10.24 4.18 -6.32
CA GLY A 96 10.79 3.40 -7.43
C GLY A 96 12.08 3.95 -8.03
N ILE A 97 12.87 3.05 -8.63
CA ILE A 97 13.99 3.41 -9.51
C ILE A 97 13.56 3.06 -10.94
N ASP A 98 13.96 3.91 -11.89
CA ASP A 98 13.42 3.91 -13.25
C ASP A 98 11.92 4.27 -13.28
N GLY A 99 11.31 4.41 -14.47
CA GLY A 99 9.96 4.98 -14.62
C GLY A 99 9.90 6.06 -15.70
N ASP A 100 10.31 7.25 -15.30
CA ASP A 100 10.46 8.46 -16.09
C ASP A 100 11.70 8.37 -16.99
N GLY A 101 11.47 8.39 -18.30
CA GLY A 101 12.56 8.34 -19.29
C GLY A 101 13.19 6.96 -19.51
N SER A 102 12.65 5.90 -18.90
CA SER A 102 13.10 4.51 -19.06
C SER A 102 11.93 3.55 -19.33
N ASN A 103 12.22 2.26 -19.58
CA ASN A 103 11.24 1.25 -19.98
C ASN A 103 10.96 0.17 -18.90
N SER A 104 11.52 0.34 -17.71
CA SER A 104 11.26 -0.46 -16.51
C SER A 104 10.92 0.45 -15.34
N VAL A 105 10.38 -0.11 -14.27
CA VAL A 105 10.41 0.51 -12.94
C VAL A 105 10.48 -0.60 -11.91
N GLU A 106 11.41 -0.45 -10.97
CA GLU A 106 11.59 -1.34 -9.83
C GLU A 106 11.06 -0.65 -8.58
N GLN A 107 9.93 -1.13 -8.06
CA GLN A 107 9.12 -0.35 -7.12
C GLN A 107 8.37 -1.18 -6.07
N THR A 108 8.02 -0.54 -4.96
CA THR A 108 7.21 -1.13 -3.90
C THR A 108 6.36 -0.07 -3.22
N GLY A 109 5.18 -0.46 -2.77
CA GLY A 109 4.22 0.47 -2.20
C GLY A 109 2.93 -0.18 -1.74
N THR A 110 1.89 0.64 -1.69
CA THR A 110 0.56 0.31 -1.16
C THR A 110 -0.54 0.79 -2.08
N GLU A 111 -1.65 0.04 -2.12
CA GLU A 111 -2.90 0.43 -2.79
C GLU A 111 -3.94 0.95 -1.78
N ALA A 112 -4.79 1.85 -2.26
CA ALA A 112 -6.03 2.29 -1.63
C ALA A 112 -7.14 2.42 -2.70
N ASP A 113 -7.99 1.40 -2.74
CA ASP A 113 -8.98 1.23 -3.81
C ASP A 113 -10.39 1.32 -3.24
N CYS A 114 -11.33 1.69 -4.11
CA CYS A 114 -12.76 1.62 -3.81
C CYS A 114 -13.44 0.64 -4.76
N SER A 115 -14.41 -0.11 -4.24
CA SER A 115 -15.32 -0.92 -5.05
C SER A 115 -16.66 -1.05 -4.35
N GLY A 116 -17.75 -0.64 -5.03
CA GLY A 116 -19.10 -0.74 -4.50
C GLY A 116 -19.30 -0.04 -3.14
N GLY A 117 -18.69 1.14 -2.95
CA GLY A 117 -18.75 1.89 -1.70
C GLY A 117 -17.82 1.40 -0.59
N ARG A 118 -16.96 0.41 -0.85
CA ARG A 118 -16.06 -0.18 0.14
C ARG A 118 -14.60 0.08 -0.22
N ALA A 119 -13.83 0.48 0.77
CA ALA A 119 -12.39 0.64 0.64
C ALA A 119 -11.66 -0.71 0.78
N SER A 120 -10.61 -0.90 0.00
CA SER A 120 -9.69 -2.04 0.07
C SER A 120 -8.25 -1.52 0.03
N TYR A 121 -7.38 -2.12 0.84
CA TYR A 121 -5.99 -1.71 0.97
C TYR A 121 -5.08 -2.93 0.83
N SER A 122 -3.98 -2.77 0.11
CA SER A 122 -3.01 -3.85 -0.08
C SER A 122 -1.59 -3.29 -0.19
N SER A 123 -0.59 -4.15 -0.13
CA SER A 123 0.81 -3.79 -0.33
C SER A 123 1.46 -4.72 -1.34
N TRP A 124 2.50 -4.26 -2.03
CA TRP A 124 3.05 -4.96 -3.18
C TRP A 124 4.50 -4.57 -3.49
N TYR A 125 5.14 -5.40 -4.33
CA TYR A 125 6.32 -5.00 -5.10
C TYR A 125 6.10 -5.30 -6.59
N GLU A 126 6.82 -4.59 -7.45
CA GLU A 126 6.77 -4.78 -8.88
C GLU A 126 8.15 -4.59 -9.52
N MET A 127 8.40 -5.38 -10.56
CA MET A 127 9.52 -5.23 -11.47
C MET A 127 8.93 -5.04 -12.87
N TYR A 128 8.40 -3.84 -13.15
CA TYR A 128 7.70 -3.56 -14.40
C TYR A 128 8.62 -3.86 -15.60
N PRO A 129 8.14 -4.53 -16.66
CA PRO A 129 6.75 -4.73 -17.06
C PRO A 129 6.04 -5.97 -16.49
N ALA A 130 6.65 -6.71 -15.56
CA ALA A 130 5.92 -7.76 -14.86
C ALA A 130 4.84 -7.15 -13.95
N TYR A 131 3.71 -7.84 -13.78
CA TYR A 131 2.62 -7.41 -12.89
C TYR A 131 3.06 -7.30 -11.43
N PRO A 132 2.40 -6.44 -10.62
CA PRO A 132 2.69 -6.33 -9.21
C PRO A 132 2.36 -7.64 -8.47
N VAL A 133 3.14 -7.93 -7.45
CA VAL A 133 2.98 -9.09 -6.58
C VAL A 133 2.62 -8.61 -5.19
N ASN A 134 1.39 -8.90 -4.78
CA ASN A 134 0.87 -8.48 -3.48
C ASN A 134 1.52 -9.25 -2.33
N TYR A 135 1.84 -8.53 -1.26
CA TYR A 135 2.13 -9.14 0.03
C TYR A 135 0.82 -9.53 0.72
N SER A 136 0.87 -10.59 1.52
CA SER A 136 -0.28 -11.06 2.30
C SER A 136 -0.56 -10.23 3.57
N ASN A 137 0.26 -9.21 3.83
CA ASN A 137 0.21 -8.43 5.06
C ASN A 137 -0.92 -7.41 4.99
N THR A 138 -1.65 -7.27 6.10
CA THR A 138 -2.78 -6.37 6.19
C THR A 138 -2.34 -4.92 6.17
N VAL A 139 -2.96 -4.12 5.31
CA VAL A 139 -2.81 -2.65 5.25
C VAL A 139 -4.10 -2.00 5.76
N SER A 140 -3.98 -0.88 6.45
CA SER A 140 -5.10 -0.12 7.00
C SER A 140 -4.82 1.38 6.94
N PRO A 141 -5.86 2.21 6.77
CA PRO A 141 -5.71 3.66 6.89
C PRO A 141 -5.04 4.05 8.21
N GLY A 142 -4.10 4.99 8.13
CA GLY A 142 -3.33 5.45 9.29
C GLY A 142 -2.07 4.62 9.59
N ASP A 143 -1.84 3.50 8.89
CA ASP A 143 -0.57 2.77 9.03
C ASP A 143 0.61 3.64 8.54
N HIS A 144 1.72 3.60 9.27
CA HIS A 144 2.94 4.32 8.96
C HIS A 144 3.91 3.44 8.17
N PHE A 145 4.06 3.76 6.89
CA PHE A 145 4.95 3.06 5.97
C PHE A 145 6.29 3.76 5.79
N THR A 146 7.34 2.94 5.65
CA THR A 146 8.63 3.35 5.10
C THR A 146 9.00 2.40 3.98
N ALA A 147 9.31 2.93 2.80
CA ALA A 147 9.75 2.16 1.66
C ALA A 147 11.15 2.57 1.21
N THR A 148 11.90 1.59 0.72
CA THR A 148 13.21 1.79 0.10
C THR A 148 13.37 0.84 -1.08
N VAL A 149 13.80 1.37 -2.22
CA VAL A 149 14.35 0.58 -3.32
C VAL A 149 15.82 0.91 -3.42
N SER A 150 16.67 -0.11 -3.52
CA SER A 150 18.11 0.06 -3.69
C SER A 150 18.67 -0.95 -4.70
N VAL A 151 19.77 -0.61 -5.36
CA VAL A 151 20.40 -1.45 -6.36
C VAL A 151 21.92 -1.48 -6.22
N SER A 152 22.49 -2.69 -6.31
CA SER A 152 23.93 -2.92 -6.41
C SER A 152 24.21 -3.78 -7.65
N GLY A 153 24.92 -3.22 -8.62
CA GLY A 153 25.06 -3.80 -9.95
C GLY A 153 23.69 -3.88 -10.65
N THR A 154 23.17 -5.10 -10.77
CA THR A 154 21.83 -5.43 -11.31
C THR A 154 20.89 -5.99 -10.25
N SER A 155 21.33 -6.13 -8.99
CA SER A 155 20.53 -6.71 -7.91
C SER A 155 19.80 -5.61 -7.16
N PHE A 156 18.47 -5.65 -7.25
CA PHE A 156 17.55 -4.76 -6.56
C PHE A 156 17.09 -5.37 -5.24
N THR A 157 17.03 -4.53 -4.20
CA THR A 157 16.41 -4.83 -2.92
C THR A 157 15.30 -3.82 -2.67
N LEU A 158 14.06 -4.33 -2.66
CA LEU A 158 12.84 -3.58 -2.42
C LEU A 158 12.36 -3.89 -1.01
N THR A 159 12.24 -2.87 -0.18
CA THR A 159 11.84 -3.00 1.22
C THR A 159 10.64 -2.13 1.50
N LEU A 160 9.60 -2.73 2.10
CA LEU A 160 8.43 -2.03 2.59
C LEU A 160 8.20 -2.42 4.05
N SER A 161 8.15 -1.43 4.93
CA SER A 161 7.97 -1.60 6.37
C SER A 161 6.71 -0.88 6.81
N ASP A 162 5.84 -1.58 7.52
CA ASP A 162 4.73 -1.01 8.26
C ASP A 162 5.11 -0.97 9.73
N THR A 163 5.44 0.22 10.21
CA THR A 163 5.88 0.44 11.59
C THR A 163 4.72 0.43 12.59
N THR A 164 3.48 0.62 12.11
CA THR A 164 2.28 0.57 12.95
C THR A 164 1.93 -0.87 13.30
N LYS A 165 2.07 -1.78 12.35
CA LYS A 165 1.79 -3.22 12.54
C LYS A 165 3.02 -4.08 12.76
N GLY A 166 4.21 -3.49 12.72
CA GLY A 166 5.47 -4.16 13.07
C GLY A 166 5.91 -5.24 12.07
N TRP A 167 5.56 -5.11 10.79
CA TRP A 167 6.02 -6.04 9.76
C TRP A 167 6.91 -5.35 8.73
N THR A 168 7.81 -6.12 8.13
CA THR A 168 8.67 -5.67 7.04
C THR A 168 8.80 -6.75 5.99
N LYS A 169 8.75 -6.35 4.72
CA LYS A 169 9.02 -7.20 3.57
C LYS A 169 10.27 -6.71 2.88
N THR A 170 11.15 -7.65 2.56
CA THR A 170 12.34 -7.42 1.76
C THR A 170 12.33 -8.38 0.60
N THR A 171 12.25 -7.85 -0.61
CA THR A 171 12.22 -8.61 -1.86
C THR A 171 13.49 -8.33 -2.65
N LYS A 172 14.20 -9.38 -3.04
CA LYS A 172 15.39 -9.27 -3.88
C LYS A 172 15.08 -9.76 -5.28
N LYS A 173 15.40 -8.94 -6.28
CA LYS A 173 15.21 -9.24 -7.69
C LYS A 173 16.43 -8.76 -8.47
N SER A 174 16.53 -9.19 -9.73
CA SER A 174 17.59 -8.73 -10.61
C SER A 174 16.98 -8.17 -11.88
N SER A 175 17.51 -7.05 -12.34
CA SER A 175 17.14 -6.41 -13.61
C SER A 175 18.42 -5.96 -14.29
N SER A 176 18.79 -6.63 -15.38
CA SER A 176 19.94 -6.23 -16.21
C SER A 176 19.59 -5.15 -17.23
N SER A 177 18.30 -4.92 -17.47
CA SER A 177 17.77 -3.90 -18.37
C SER A 177 17.52 -2.56 -17.69
N ALA A 178 17.45 -2.54 -16.35
CA ALA A 178 17.26 -1.31 -15.59
C ALA A 178 18.38 -0.30 -15.92
N GLN A 179 17.96 0.90 -16.29
CA GLN A 179 18.84 2.00 -16.65
C GLN A 179 19.30 2.77 -15.41
N LYS A 180 18.53 2.70 -14.31
CA LYS A 180 18.74 3.45 -13.07
C LYS A 180 18.74 4.96 -13.31
N TYR A 181 17.94 5.40 -14.28
CA TYR A 181 17.93 6.74 -14.83
C TYR A 181 17.14 7.74 -13.97
N SER A 182 16.13 7.25 -13.24
CA SER A 182 15.29 8.05 -12.35
C SER A 182 15.13 7.44 -10.95
N ALA A 183 14.78 8.28 -9.99
CA ALA A 183 14.32 7.94 -8.65
C ALA A 183 13.03 8.70 -8.33
N GLU A 184 12.02 7.99 -7.84
CA GLU A 184 10.63 8.45 -7.90
C GLU A 184 9.87 8.17 -6.60
N ILE A 185 9.02 9.11 -6.23
CA ILE A 185 8.15 9.03 -5.04
C ILE A 185 6.79 9.59 -5.44
N ILE A 186 5.81 8.69 -5.59
CA ILE A 186 4.63 8.92 -6.42
C ILE A 186 3.34 8.50 -5.70
N ALA A 187 2.30 9.31 -5.89
CA ALA A 187 0.91 8.89 -5.80
C ALA A 187 0.36 8.70 -7.24
N GLU A 188 -0.21 7.54 -7.53
CA GLU A 188 -0.59 7.15 -8.89
C GLU A 188 -2.06 6.76 -9.00
N ALA A 189 -2.64 7.02 -10.17
CA ALA A 189 -3.81 6.32 -10.70
C ALA A 189 -3.31 5.12 -11.54
N PRO A 190 -3.38 3.88 -11.04
CA PRO A 190 -2.86 2.73 -11.77
C PRO A 190 -3.53 2.56 -13.14
N SER A 191 -2.95 1.76 -14.02
CA SER A 191 -3.48 1.53 -15.36
C SER A 191 -3.90 0.08 -15.58
N SER A 192 -4.61 -0.17 -16.67
CA SER A 192 -4.83 -1.50 -17.20
C SER A 192 -4.48 -1.55 -18.69
N SER A 193 -4.86 -2.64 -19.36
CA SER A 193 -4.80 -2.72 -20.82
C SER A 193 -5.69 -1.67 -21.51
N SER A 194 -6.71 -1.13 -20.83
CA SER A 194 -7.61 -0.10 -21.37
C SER A 194 -7.17 1.34 -21.04
N GLY A 195 -6.03 1.53 -20.37
CA GLY A 195 -5.50 2.86 -20.00
C GLY A 195 -5.56 3.15 -18.51
N VAL A 196 -5.37 4.42 -18.15
CA VAL A 196 -5.37 4.91 -16.76
C VAL A 196 -6.74 4.67 -16.12
N LEU A 197 -6.74 4.09 -14.92
CA LEU A 197 -7.95 3.76 -14.17
C LEU A 197 -8.52 5.00 -13.44
N PRO A 198 -9.81 4.98 -13.08
CA PRO A 198 -10.43 6.07 -12.32
C PRO A 198 -9.73 6.27 -10.96
N LEU A 199 -9.44 7.52 -10.59
CA LEU A 199 -8.63 7.82 -9.41
C LEU A 199 -9.47 7.84 -8.13
N SER A 200 -9.08 7.07 -7.12
CA SER A 200 -9.69 7.10 -5.78
C SER A 200 -9.50 8.45 -5.12
N ASN A 201 -10.53 8.94 -4.42
CA ASN A 201 -10.39 10.10 -3.56
C ASN A 201 -9.65 9.72 -2.27
N PHE A 202 -8.33 9.87 -2.29
CA PHE A 202 -7.45 9.61 -1.14
C PHE A 202 -7.27 10.84 -0.22
N GLY A 203 -7.97 11.95 -0.49
CA GLY A 203 -7.80 13.20 0.23
C GLY A 203 -6.41 13.80 0.05
N THR A 204 -5.46 13.45 0.91
CA THR A 204 -4.07 13.90 0.81
C THR A 204 -3.12 12.80 1.27
N ALA A 205 -2.12 12.49 0.44
CA ALA A 205 -0.99 11.66 0.80
C ALA A 205 0.20 12.56 1.16
N SER A 206 0.81 12.34 2.32
CA SER A 206 2.01 13.09 2.74
C SER A 206 3.22 12.18 2.73
N PHE A 207 4.24 12.58 1.97
CA PHE A 207 5.52 11.89 1.88
C PHE A 207 6.57 12.67 2.66
N THR A 208 7.37 11.94 3.43
CA THR A 208 8.40 12.48 4.32
C THR A 208 9.69 11.70 4.17
N ALA A 209 10.81 12.32 4.59
CA ALA A 209 12.14 11.73 4.47
C ALA A 209 12.46 11.21 3.05
N SER A 210 11.96 11.95 2.05
CA SER A 210 12.12 11.62 0.64
C SER A 210 13.56 11.83 0.21
N THR A 211 14.24 10.73 -0.10
CA THR A 211 15.65 10.75 -0.48
C THR A 211 15.90 9.97 -1.75
N ALA A 212 16.89 10.41 -2.51
CA ALA A 212 17.50 9.70 -3.61
C ALA A 212 19.01 9.61 -3.35
N ASN A 213 19.62 8.44 -3.54
CA ASN A 213 21.03 8.19 -3.22
C ASN A 213 21.41 8.60 -1.78
N GLY A 214 20.47 8.49 -0.83
CA GLY A 214 20.66 8.88 0.57
C GLY A 214 20.77 10.39 0.82
N GLN A 215 20.40 11.23 -0.14
CA GLN A 215 20.34 12.70 0.00
C GLN A 215 18.90 13.20 -0.23
N PRO A 216 18.52 14.37 0.30
CA PRO A 216 17.23 14.99 0.01
C PRO A 216 16.92 14.99 -1.48
N ILE A 217 15.74 14.53 -1.88
CA ILE A 217 15.40 14.42 -3.32
C ILE A 217 15.48 15.78 -4.03
N GLY A 218 15.22 16.88 -3.32
CA GLY A 218 15.36 18.25 -3.83
C GLY A 218 16.77 18.62 -4.33
N ASN A 219 17.81 17.92 -3.87
CA ASN A 219 19.19 18.14 -4.31
C ASN A 219 19.43 17.68 -5.77
N PHE A 220 18.51 16.92 -6.34
CA PHE A 220 18.62 16.37 -7.69
C PHE A 220 17.80 17.16 -8.72
N SER A 221 17.36 18.37 -8.38
CA SER A 221 16.48 19.21 -9.21
C SER A 221 15.27 18.40 -9.76
N PRO A 222 14.52 17.72 -8.88
CA PRO A 222 13.49 16.79 -9.31
C PRO A 222 12.34 17.54 -9.97
N ASP A 223 11.66 16.86 -10.89
CA ASP A 223 10.43 17.38 -11.47
C ASP A 223 9.27 17.21 -10.48
N LYS A 224 8.46 18.26 -10.34
CA LYS A 224 7.27 18.29 -9.48
C LYS A 224 6.03 17.99 -10.30
N ILE A 225 5.62 16.73 -10.34
CA ILE A 225 4.60 16.23 -11.24
C ILE A 225 3.21 16.42 -10.63
N ASN A 226 2.29 17.05 -11.35
CA ASN A 226 0.85 17.02 -11.06
C ASN A 226 0.16 15.95 -11.93
N MET A 227 -0.90 15.32 -11.43
CA MET A 227 -1.70 14.40 -12.22
C MET A 227 -2.80 15.18 -12.95
N ALA A 228 -2.91 15.03 -14.27
CA ALA A 228 -3.92 15.71 -15.08
C ALA A 228 -4.38 14.87 -16.27
N SER A 229 -5.66 14.98 -16.64
CA SER A 229 -6.22 14.40 -17.86
C SER A 229 -6.90 15.50 -18.68
N GLY A 230 -6.33 15.80 -19.85
CA GLY A 230 -6.73 16.99 -20.61
C GLY A 230 -6.50 18.27 -19.80
N SER A 231 -7.53 19.10 -19.66
CA SER A 231 -7.50 20.32 -18.84
C SER A 231 -7.81 20.08 -17.36
N THR A 232 -8.13 18.86 -16.95
CA THR A 232 -8.56 18.54 -15.59
C THR A 232 -7.38 18.08 -14.75
N THR A 233 -7.01 18.87 -13.73
CA THR A 233 -6.09 18.42 -12.68
C THR A 233 -6.79 17.40 -11.78
N LYS A 234 -6.24 16.20 -11.70
CA LYS A 234 -6.74 15.09 -10.87
C LYS A 234 -6.10 15.06 -9.49
N ALA A 235 -4.81 15.40 -9.40
CA ALA A 235 -4.09 15.51 -8.15
C ALA A 235 -2.96 16.55 -8.25
N THR A 236 -2.73 17.28 -7.16
CA THR A 236 -1.76 18.38 -7.09
C THR A 236 -0.64 18.08 -6.10
N THR A 237 0.60 18.24 -6.53
CA THR A 237 1.80 18.06 -5.72
C THR A 237 2.24 19.40 -5.14
N SER A 238 2.47 19.43 -3.83
CA SER A 238 2.99 20.60 -3.13
C SER A 238 4.49 20.80 -3.39
N ALA A 239 5.00 22.01 -3.10
CA ALA A 239 6.44 22.26 -3.12
C ALA A 239 7.14 21.44 -2.03
N LEU A 240 8.41 21.07 -2.26
CA LEU A 240 9.23 20.44 -1.24
C LEU A 240 9.45 21.40 -0.06
N SER A 241 9.26 20.88 1.15
CA SER A 241 9.68 21.50 2.40
C SER A 241 10.94 20.81 2.90
N GLY A 242 11.99 21.59 3.18
CA GLY A 242 13.30 21.05 3.59
C GLY A 242 14.02 20.23 2.51
N GLY A 243 13.55 20.28 1.26
CA GLY A 243 14.07 19.46 0.16
C GLY A 243 13.62 18.00 0.16
N GLU A 244 12.79 17.59 1.12
CA GLU A 244 12.39 16.19 1.31
C GLU A 244 10.87 16.01 1.41
N ASN A 245 10.19 16.86 2.17
CA ASN A 245 8.81 16.59 2.55
C ASN A 245 7.85 17.23 1.55
N PHE A 246 6.83 16.51 1.13
CA PHE A 246 5.78 17.04 0.26
C PHE A 246 4.48 16.28 0.46
N SER A 247 3.44 16.75 -0.22
CA SER A 247 2.13 16.12 -0.21
C SER A 247 1.54 16.10 -1.61
N VAL A 248 0.71 15.10 -1.88
CA VAL A 248 -0.16 15.05 -3.04
C VAL A 248 -1.59 15.18 -2.55
N ALA A 249 -2.33 16.17 -3.03
CA ALA A 249 -3.74 16.35 -2.75
C ALA A 249 -4.57 15.83 -3.92
N TRP A 250 -5.63 15.08 -3.64
CA TRP A 250 -6.62 14.71 -4.64
C TRP A 250 -7.50 15.92 -4.98
N ASN A 251 -7.82 16.10 -6.27
CA ASN A 251 -8.66 17.18 -6.78
C ASN A 251 -9.91 16.62 -7.47
N HIS A 252 -9.76 15.58 -8.31
CA HIS A 252 -10.83 15.04 -9.13
C HIS A 252 -10.57 13.56 -9.50
N SER A 253 -11.65 12.80 -9.73
CA SER A 253 -11.62 11.40 -10.17
C SER A 253 -11.33 11.22 -11.66
#